data_AF-L8M0B1-F1
#
_entry.id   AF-L8M0B1-F1
#
_cell.length_a   1.000
_cell.length_b   1.000
_cell.length_c   1.000
_cell.angle_alpha   90.00
_cell.angle_beta   90.00
_cell.angle_gamma   90.00
#
_symmetry.space_group_name_H-M   'P 1'
#
loop_
_entity.id
_entity.type
_entity.pdbx_description
1 polymer ?
#
loop_
_entity_poly.entity_id
_entity_poly.type
_entity_poly.pdbx_seq_one_letter_code
_entity_poly.pdbx_strand_id
1 'polypeptide(L)'
;MQIPEFIDIELAIAIHDDLIDTFGGSLGIRDLGLLESALAQPQASFFGTLLHKNIEEQAAAYLYHICKNHPFVDGNKRTALAAMEAFLGINGWELNISNQDLENLVLDVANDRLDKSSVTEIIKEHLIQT
;
A
#
# COMPACT_ATOMS: atom_id res chain seq x y z
N MET A 1 -2.45 15.29 -17.17
CA MET A 1 -2.34 14.48 -15.94
C MET A 1 -2.31 13.05 -16.41
N GLN A 2 -1.19 12.36 -16.25
CA GLN A 2 -1.07 10.95 -16.63
C GLN A 2 -1.92 10.13 -15.66
N ILE A 3 -2.68 9.17 -16.18
CA ILE A 3 -3.43 8.24 -15.35
C ILE A 3 -2.39 7.39 -14.60
N PRO A 4 -2.43 7.30 -13.25
CA PRO A 4 -1.49 6.49 -12.51
C PRO A 4 -1.56 5.02 -12.93
N GLU A 5 -0.42 4.36 -12.95
CA GLU A 5 -0.34 2.91 -13.14
C GLU A 5 -0.55 2.24 -11.77
N PHE A 6 -1.57 1.40 -11.68
CA PHE A 6 -1.99 0.76 -10.43
C PHE A 6 -1.45 -0.66 -10.33
N ILE A 7 -1.21 -1.11 -9.10
CA ILE A 7 -0.81 -2.48 -8.80
C ILE A 7 -1.99 -3.42 -9.06
N ASP A 8 -1.80 -4.39 -9.94
CA ASP A 8 -2.73 -5.49 -10.17
C ASP A 8 -2.54 -6.63 -9.15
N ILE A 9 -3.42 -7.63 -9.21
CA ILE A 9 -3.42 -8.71 -8.23
C ILE A 9 -2.21 -9.63 -8.39
N GLU A 10 -1.78 -9.87 -9.63
CA GLU A 10 -0.61 -10.66 -9.94
C GLU A 10 0.66 -10.05 -9.35
N LEU A 11 0.86 -8.74 -9.51
CA LEU A 11 1.99 -8.02 -8.94
C LEU A 11 1.91 -7.97 -7.41
N ALA A 12 0.72 -7.78 -6.83
CA ALA A 12 0.56 -7.81 -5.38
C ALA A 12 0.93 -9.16 -4.76
N ILE A 13 0.55 -10.27 -5.42
CA ILE A 13 0.92 -11.63 -5.01
C ILE A 13 2.41 -11.86 -5.21
N ALA A 14 2.99 -11.43 -6.32
CA ALA A 14 4.43 -11.57 -6.58
C ALA A 14 5.27 -10.82 -5.54
N ILE A 15 4.88 -9.59 -5.18
CA ILE A 15 5.49 -8.82 -4.09
C ILE A 15 5.39 -9.59 -2.77
N HIS A 16 4.23 -10.13 -2.44
CA HIS A 16 4.05 -10.91 -1.21
C HIS A 16 4.97 -12.14 -1.17
N ASP A 17 4.98 -12.94 -2.23
CA ASP A 17 5.73 -14.19 -2.28
C ASP A 17 7.24 -13.93 -2.20
N ASP A 18 7.76 -12.91 -2.90
CA ASP A 18 9.16 -12.49 -2.81
C ASP A 18 9.57 -12.07 -1.39
N LEU A 19 8.68 -11.35 -0.69
CA LEU A 19 8.92 -10.94 0.71
C LEU A 19 8.91 -12.13 1.67
N ILE A 20 8.05 -13.13 1.45
CA ILE A 20 8.02 -14.34 2.28
C ILE A 20 9.27 -15.20 2.02
N ASP A 21 9.67 -15.36 0.76
CA ASP A 21 10.88 -16.09 0.41
C ASP A 21 12.15 -15.44 0.97
N THR A 22 12.18 -14.10 0.99
CA THR A 22 13.35 -13.34 1.47
C THR A 22 13.44 -13.25 2.99
N PHE A 23 12.32 -12.99 3.67
CA PHE A 23 12.31 -12.64 5.09
C PHE A 23 11.63 -13.69 5.98
N GLY A 24 11.10 -14.76 5.40
CA GLY A 24 10.36 -15.81 6.09
C GLY A 24 8.92 -15.42 6.43
N GLY A 25 8.14 -16.45 6.75
CA GLY A 25 6.71 -16.37 7.03
C GLY A 25 5.99 -17.55 6.39
N SER A 26 4.67 -17.44 6.21
CA SER A 26 3.86 -18.44 5.52
C SER A 26 3.27 -17.88 4.22
N LEU A 27 3.47 -18.60 3.13
CA LEU A 27 2.82 -18.29 1.85
C LEU A 27 1.29 -18.48 1.95
N GLY A 28 0.59 -17.80 1.05
CA GLY A 28 -0.83 -18.04 0.80
C GLY A 28 -1.73 -16.83 1.04
N ILE A 29 -2.79 -16.77 0.24
CA ILE A 29 -3.88 -15.81 0.37
C ILE A 29 -4.87 -16.37 1.39
N ARG A 30 -5.13 -15.61 2.45
CA ARG A 30 -6.16 -15.94 3.45
C ARG A 30 -7.55 -15.69 2.88
N ASP A 31 -7.73 -14.57 2.20
CA ASP A 31 -9.00 -14.16 1.61
C ASP A 31 -8.75 -13.31 0.35
N LEU A 32 -9.14 -13.86 -0.80
CA LEU A 32 -8.96 -13.21 -2.10
C LEU A 32 -9.83 -11.95 -2.24
N GLY A 33 -11.06 -11.98 -1.74
CA GLY A 33 -11.97 -10.83 -1.82
C GLY A 33 -11.47 -9.65 -0.99
N LEU A 34 -10.80 -9.92 0.14
CA LEU A 34 -10.14 -8.89 0.93
C LEU A 34 -8.91 -8.28 0.23
N LEU A 35 -8.20 -9.07 -0.59
CA LEU A 35 -7.09 -8.58 -1.42
C LEU A 35 -7.62 -7.68 -2.54
N GLU A 36 -8.57 -8.19 -3.32
CA GLU A 36 -9.23 -7.44 -4.40
C GLU A 36 -9.84 -6.14 -3.88
N SER A 37 -10.53 -6.20 -2.75
CA SER A 37 -11.11 -5.02 -2.09
C SER A 37 -10.06 -3.99 -1.74
N ALA A 38 -8.90 -4.40 -1.22
CA ALA A 38 -7.81 -3.49 -0.88
C ALA A 38 -7.17 -2.85 -2.12
N LEU A 39 -6.88 -3.65 -3.16
CA LEU A 39 -6.27 -3.18 -4.41
C LEU A 39 -7.19 -2.25 -5.21
N ALA A 40 -8.51 -2.36 -5.03
CA ALA A 40 -9.49 -1.47 -5.65
C ALA A 40 -9.61 -0.10 -4.96
N GLN A 41 -9.19 0.06 -3.71
CA GLN A 41 -9.38 1.32 -2.95
C GLN A 41 -8.70 2.54 -3.59
N PRO A 42 -7.45 2.47 -4.06
CA PRO A 42 -6.79 3.61 -4.73
C PRO A 42 -7.56 4.12 -5.95
N GLN A 43 -8.33 3.25 -6.61
CA GLN A 43 -9.12 3.55 -7.80
C GLN A 43 -10.60 3.82 -7.49
N ALA A 44 -10.99 3.76 -6.22
CA ALA A 44 -12.38 3.88 -5.83
C ALA A 44 -12.94 5.25 -6.25
N SER A 45 -14.14 5.23 -6.85
CA SER A 45 -14.82 6.42 -7.32
C SER A 45 -16.26 6.48 -6.85
N PHE A 46 -16.77 7.69 -6.70
CA PHE A 46 -18.16 7.97 -6.37
C PHE A 46 -18.71 9.01 -7.35
N PHE A 47 -19.85 8.71 -7.97
CA PHE A 47 -20.42 9.51 -9.07
C PHE A 47 -19.40 9.87 -10.18
N GLY A 48 -18.53 8.92 -10.54
CA GLY A 48 -17.52 9.10 -11.59
C GLY A 48 -16.34 9.99 -11.21
N THR A 49 -16.24 10.41 -9.94
CA THR A 49 -15.08 11.15 -9.41
C THR A 49 -14.27 10.24 -8.49
N LEU A 50 -12.94 10.21 -8.67
CA LEU A 50 -12.06 9.46 -7.77
C LEU A 50 -12.18 9.99 -6.34
N LEU A 51 -12.27 9.07 -5.39
CA LEU A 51 -12.20 9.36 -3.96
C LEU A 51 -10.78 9.74 -3.56
N HIS A 52 -9.78 9.12 -4.21
CA HIS A 52 -8.36 9.35 -4.04
C HIS A 52 -7.83 10.12 -5.26
N LYS A 53 -7.61 11.42 -5.10
CA LYS A 53 -7.36 12.35 -6.21
C LYS A 53 -5.89 12.46 -6.59
N ASN A 54 -5.00 12.25 -5.62
CA ASN A 54 -3.57 12.46 -5.78
C ASN A 54 -2.78 11.19 -5.46
N ILE A 55 -1.50 11.17 -5.87
CA ILE A 55 -0.63 9.99 -5.73
C ILE A 55 -0.43 9.59 -4.26
N GLU A 56 -0.33 10.56 -3.35
CA GLU A 56 -0.18 10.34 -1.91
C GLU A 56 -1.42 9.68 -1.30
N GLU A 57 -2.62 10.05 -1.75
CA GLU A 57 -3.88 9.48 -1.26
C GLU A 57 -4.05 8.04 -1.76
N GLN A 58 -3.59 7.75 -2.98
CA GLN A 58 -3.64 6.43 -3.60
C GLN A 58 -2.60 5.48 -2.97
N ALA A 59 -1.40 5.97 -2.71
CA ALA A 59 -0.36 5.25 -1.98
C ALA A 59 -0.80 4.93 -0.54
N ALA A 60 -1.38 5.91 0.17
CA ALA A 60 -1.94 5.70 1.51
C ALA A 60 -3.03 4.63 1.52
N ALA A 61 -3.86 4.56 0.47
CA ALA A 61 -4.89 3.54 0.36
C ALA A 61 -4.31 2.12 0.25
N TYR A 62 -3.23 1.91 -0.52
CA TYR A 62 -2.55 0.62 -0.56
C TYR A 62 -2.04 0.20 0.82
N LEU A 63 -1.26 1.07 1.48
CA LEU A 63 -0.69 0.77 2.80
C LEU A 63 -1.79 0.47 3.81
N TYR A 64 -2.80 1.34 3.91
CA TYR A 64 -3.85 1.22 4.91
C TYR A 64 -4.69 -0.03 4.68
N HIS A 65 -5.24 -0.22 3.47
CA HIS A 65 -6.24 -1.26 3.26
C HIS A 65 -5.64 -2.67 3.18
N ILE A 66 -4.44 -2.87 2.59
CA ILE A 66 -3.80 -4.18 2.64
C ILE A 66 -3.44 -4.53 4.09
N CYS A 67 -2.91 -3.56 4.85
CA CYS A 67 -2.56 -3.78 6.25
C CYS A 67 -3.79 -4.13 7.10
N LYS A 68 -4.92 -3.41 6.95
CA LYS A 68 -6.13 -3.61 7.76
C LYS A 68 -6.99 -4.79 7.30
N ASN A 69 -7.03 -5.10 6.01
CA ASN A 69 -7.82 -6.21 5.49
C ASN A 69 -7.18 -7.57 5.83
N HIS A 70 -5.86 -7.61 6.03
CA HIS A 70 -5.10 -8.84 6.26
C HIS A 70 -5.38 -9.93 5.20
N PRO A 71 -5.27 -9.65 3.89
CA PRO A 71 -5.64 -10.61 2.84
C PRO A 71 -4.76 -11.87 2.77
N PHE A 72 -3.54 -11.84 3.30
CA PHE A 72 -2.59 -12.95 3.28
C PHE A 72 -2.54 -13.70 4.61
N VAL A 73 -2.06 -14.94 4.58
CA VAL A 73 -1.86 -15.77 5.78
C VAL A 73 -0.83 -15.14 6.72
N ASP A 74 0.25 -14.62 6.16
CA ASP A 74 1.29 -13.85 6.85
C ASP A 74 1.74 -12.69 5.94
N GLY A 75 2.71 -11.88 6.34
CA GLY A 75 3.34 -10.90 5.45
C GLY A 75 2.55 -9.60 5.22
N ASN A 76 1.27 -9.54 5.59
CA ASN A 76 0.37 -8.40 5.34
C ASN A 76 0.97 -6.99 5.52
N LYS A 77 1.69 -6.76 6.63
CA LYS A 77 2.36 -5.47 6.91
C LYS A 77 3.46 -5.15 5.90
N ARG A 78 4.31 -6.15 5.61
CA ARG A 78 5.43 -6.03 4.65
C ARG A 78 4.88 -5.84 3.24
N THR A 79 3.88 -6.63 2.85
CA THR A 79 3.22 -6.50 1.54
C THR A 79 2.54 -5.14 1.38
N ALA A 80 1.89 -4.62 2.44
CA ALA A 80 1.24 -3.32 2.38
C ALA A 80 2.24 -2.17 2.14
N LEU A 81 3.38 -2.20 2.84
CA LEU A 81 4.47 -1.25 2.64
C LEU A 81 5.06 -1.36 1.22
N ALA A 82 5.42 -2.57 0.81
CA ALA A 82 6.03 -2.79 -0.50
C ALA A 82 5.07 -2.48 -1.66
N ALA A 83 3.77 -2.74 -1.53
CA ALA A 83 2.77 -2.36 -2.54
C ALA A 83 2.64 -0.84 -2.68
N MET A 84 2.68 -0.10 -1.55
CA MET A 84 2.72 1.36 -1.56
C MET A 84 3.99 1.89 -2.24
N GLU A 85 5.17 1.37 -1.87
CA GLU A 85 6.45 1.79 -2.47
C GLU A 85 6.52 1.44 -3.96
N ALA A 86 6.07 0.23 -4.35
CA ALA A 86 6.01 -0.18 -5.76
C ALA A 86 5.09 0.73 -6.57
N PHE A 87 3.91 1.07 -6.03
CA PHE A 87 2.99 2.00 -6.68
C PHE A 87 3.64 3.37 -6.89
N LEU A 88 4.31 3.92 -5.87
CA LEU A 88 5.02 5.20 -6.00
C LEU A 88 6.12 5.11 -7.07
N GLY A 89 6.96 4.08 -7.01
CA GLY A 89 8.09 3.91 -7.92
C GLY A 89 7.68 3.76 -9.38
N ILE A 90 6.64 2.97 -9.68
CA ILE A 90 6.11 2.82 -11.05
C ILE A 90 5.60 4.17 -11.58
N ASN A 91 5.11 5.04 -10.71
CA ASN A 91 4.61 6.36 -11.06
C ASN A 91 5.65 7.49 -10.99
N GLY A 92 6.94 7.17 -10.80
CA GLY A 92 8.03 8.15 -10.77
C GLY A 92 8.13 8.93 -9.47
N TRP A 93 7.73 8.31 -8.35
CA TRP A 93 7.81 8.89 -7.02
C TRP A 93 8.55 7.97 -6.06
N GLU A 94 9.16 8.56 -5.05
CA GLU A 94 9.75 7.86 -3.92
C GLU A 94 9.50 8.64 -2.62
N LEU A 95 9.77 8.01 -1.48
CA LEU A 95 9.67 8.65 -0.18
C LEU A 95 11.07 8.92 0.38
N ASN A 96 11.36 10.17 0.69
CA ASN A 96 12.56 10.58 1.41
C ASN A 96 12.34 10.41 2.92
N ILE A 97 12.22 9.17 3.36
CA ILE A 97 11.94 8.78 4.75
C ILE A 97 12.82 7.58 5.11
N SER A 98 13.20 7.44 6.38
CA SER A 98 14.05 6.33 6.80
C SER A 98 13.27 5.00 6.82
N ASN A 99 13.96 3.88 6.57
CA ASN A 99 13.36 2.55 6.70
C ASN A 99 12.75 2.31 8.10
N GLN A 100 13.38 2.86 9.14
CA GLN A 100 12.88 2.72 10.51
C GLN A 100 11.56 3.46 10.71
N ASP A 101 11.41 4.65 10.12
CA ASP A 101 10.18 5.45 10.20
C ASP A 101 9.06 4.84 9.35
N LEU A 102 9.40 4.24 8.20
CA LEU A 102 8.45 3.43 7.43
C LEU A 102 7.95 2.22 8.21
N GLU A 103 8.84 1.49 8.88
CA GLU A 103 8.44 0.37 9.74
C GLU A 103 7.49 0.85 10.85
N ASN A 104 7.83 1.96 11.51
CA ASN A 104 6.97 2.56 12.54
C ASN A 104 5.61 2.98 11.99
N LEU A 105 5.56 3.59 10.81
CA LEU A 105 4.32 3.96 10.12
C LEU A 105 3.39 2.74 9.92
N VAL A 106 3.94 1.63 9.39
CA VAL A 106 3.16 0.40 9.18
C VAL A 106 2.68 -0.18 10.51
N LEU A 107 3.52 -0.18 11.54
CA LEU A 107 3.15 -0.65 12.87
C LEU A 107 2.05 0.21 13.50
N ASP A 108 2.08 1.52 13.31
CA ASP A 108 1.08 2.43 13.81
C ASP A 108 -0.27 2.24 13.11
N VAL A 109 -0.28 2.00 11.79
CA VAL A 109 -1.50 1.60 11.06
C VAL A 109 -2.05 0.26 11.57
N ALA A 110 -1.18 -0.74 11.72
CA ALA A 110 -1.58 -2.06 12.19
C ALA A 110 -2.21 -2.03 13.59
N ASN A 111 -1.72 -1.14 14.45
CA ASN A 111 -2.17 -0.97 15.84
C ASN A 111 -3.26 0.12 16.01
N ASP A 112 -3.89 0.58 14.92
CA ASP A 112 -4.96 1.59 14.96
C ASP A 112 -4.55 2.95 15.58
N ARG A 113 -3.24 3.27 15.55
CA ARG A 113 -2.71 4.56 15.99
C ARG A 113 -2.76 5.63 14.90
N LEU A 114 -2.72 5.22 13.63
CA LEU A 114 -2.85 6.10 12.48
C LEU A 114 -3.98 5.62 11.57
N ASP A 115 -4.82 6.58 11.15
CA ASP A 115 -5.81 6.36 10.11
C ASP A 115 -5.22 6.65 8.72
N LYS A 116 -6.01 6.38 7.67
CA LYS A 116 -5.60 6.60 6.29
C LYS A 116 -5.25 8.06 6.01
N SER A 117 -5.94 9.02 6.63
CA SER A 117 -5.71 10.45 6.40
C SER A 117 -4.35 10.87 6.98
N SER A 118 -4.01 10.38 8.17
CA SER A 118 -2.69 10.63 8.78
C SER A 118 -1.57 10.00 7.95
N VAL A 119 -1.78 8.81 7.39
CA VAL A 119 -0.84 8.18 6.45
C VAL A 119 -0.63 9.05 5.21
N THR A 120 -1.70 9.60 4.63
CA THR A 120 -1.62 10.50 3.47
C THR A 120 -0.74 11.72 3.76
N GLU A 121 -0.92 12.38 4.90
CA GLU A 121 -0.12 13.57 5.23
C GLU A 121 1.37 13.21 5.42
N ILE A 122 1.67 12.08 6.07
CA ILE A 122 3.06 11.61 6.22
C ILE A 122 3.69 11.32 4.85
N ILE A 123 2.98 10.61 3.97
CA ILE A 123 3.45 10.32 2.60
C ILE A 123 3.73 11.63 1.88
N LYS A 124 2.77 12.56 1.89
CA LYS A 124 2.87 13.87 1.23
C LYS A 124 4.06 14.70 1.69
N GLU A 125 4.36 14.70 2.99
CA GLU A 125 5.49 15.43 3.56
C GLU A 125 6.85 14.90 3.08
N HIS A 126 6.95 13.62 2.76
CA HIS A 126 8.19 12.94 2.38
C HIS A 126 8.27 12.60 0.88
N LEU A 127 7.21 12.88 0.13
CA LEU A 127 7.09 12.53 -1.28
C LEU A 127 8.04 13.37 -2.14
N ILE A 128 8.88 12.71 -2.93
CA ILE A 128 9.77 13.34 -3.89
C ILE A 128 9.64 12.68 -5.26
N GLN A 129 9.83 13.47 -6.31
CA GLN A 129 9.75 12.99 -7.69
C GLN A 129 11.11 12.48 -8.16
N THR A 130 11.11 11.34 -8.86
CA THR A 130 12.31 10.68 -9.40
C THR A 130 12.70 11.20 -10.78
#